data_AF-A0A926M485-F1
#
_entry.id   AF-A0A926M485-F1
#
_cell.length_a   1.000
_cell.length_b   1.000
_cell.length_c   1.000
_cell.angle_alpha   90.00
_cell.angle_beta   90.00
_cell.angle_gamma   90.00
#
_symmetry.space_group_name_H-M   'P 1'
#
loop_
_entity.id
_entity.type
_entity.pdbx_description
1 polymer ?
#
loop_
_entity_poly.entity_id
_entity_poly.type
_entity_poly.pdbx_seq_one_letter_code
_entity_poly.pdbx_strand_id
1 'polypeptide(L)'
;MNYKSFNFSNYLKKDFSQNLVVRQKEVDNVLNELYQKKLIERLERVSKKHKKKIKNNKMIDEIHNFDFKKMLKLYNIRTLLGIINMDHPPYLYKKFKKIVKEAKDFSETNNSELVFVYLPRYYKTMAHVNIYNKEKIINLVEDLNIRVIDIDKLVFKKHSDPLSLFPFRRKNHYSSEGYALVAKEISKFFLEQ
;
A
#
# COMPACT_ATOMS: atom_id res chain seq x y z
N MET A 1 11.38 7.46 -24.89
CA MET A 1 12.43 7.46 -23.84
C MET A 1 12.32 6.21 -22.98
N ASN A 2 13.42 5.48 -22.80
CA ASN A 2 13.54 4.38 -21.84
C ASN A 2 13.96 5.00 -20.49
N TYR A 3 13.00 5.29 -19.62
CA TYR A 3 13.30 5.73 -18.27
C TYR A 3 13.94 4.56 -17.52
N LYS A 4 15.27 4.58 -17.31
CA LYS A 4 15.94 3.61 -16.42
C LYS A 4 15.28 3.74 -15.04
N SER A 5 14.82 2.61 -14.48
CA SER A 5 14.17 2.62 -13.17
C SER A 5 15.14 3.19 -12.13
N PHE A 6 14.76 4.29 -11.50
CA PHE A 6 15.55 4.92 -10.45
C PHE A 6 15.70 3.96 -9.24
N ASN A 7 16.93 3.75 -8.77
CA ASN A 7 17.19 2.91 -7.60
C ASN A 7 17.09 3.76 -6.32
N PHE A 8 15.94 3.69 -5.65
CA PHE A 8 15.70 4.37 -4.38
C PHE A 8 16.67 4.02 -3.25
N SER A 9 17.42 2.92 -3.37
CA SER A 9 18.42 2.54 -2.37
C SER A 9 19.58 3.55 -2.28
N ASN A 10 19.76 4.43 -3.28
CA ASN A 10 20.72 5.53 -3.20
C ASN A 10 20.41 6.52 -2.08
N TYR A 11 19.13 6.69 -1.70
CA TYR A 11 18.74 7.55 -0.57
C TYR A 11 19.17 7.02 0.81
N LEU A 12 19.72 5.79 0.88
CA LEU A 12 20.36 5.28 2.09
C LEU A 12 21.80 5.77 2.26
N LYS A 13 22.34 6.52 1.29
CA LYS A 13 23.63 7.19 1.40
C LYS A 13 23.35 8.59 1.97
N LYS A 14 24.00 8.94 3.09
CA LYS A 14 23.73 10.20 3.84
C LYS A 14 23.78 11.45 2.97
N ASP A 15 24.74 11.52 2.05
CA ASP A 15 24.98 12.72 1.22
C ASP A 15 24.32 12.65 -0.16
N PHE A 16 23.47 11.66 -0.40
CA PHE A 16 22.82 11.53 -1.70
C PHE A 16 21.66 12.51 -1.84
N SER A 17 21.78 13.42 -2.81
CA SER A 17 20.71 14.28 -3.28
C SER A 17 20.52 14.12 -4.78
N GLN A 18 19.25 14.11 -5.22
CA GLN A 18 18.92 14.22 -6.64
C GLN A 18 18.88 15.67 -7.14
N ASN A 19 18.99 16.65 -6.22
CA ASN A 19 18.88 18.09 -6.47
C ASN A 19 17.63 18.45 -7.29
N LEU A 20 16.51 17.75 -7.02
CA LEU A 20 15.27 17.88 -7.81
C LEU A 20 14.74 19.32 -7.82
N VAL A 21 14.88 20.03 -6.70
CA VAL A 21 14.48 21.45 -6.58
C VAL A 21 15.19 22.33 -7.61
N VAL A 22 16.50 22.12 -7.83
CA VAL A 22 17.28 22.88 -8.81
C VAL A 22 16.95 22.46 -10.25
N ARG A 23 16.37 21.26 -10.42
CA ARG A 23 16.01 20.66 -11.70
C ARG A 23 14.51 20.79 -12.01
N GLN A 24 13.82 21.75 -11.41
CA GLN A 24 12.36 21.88 -11.53
C GLN A 24 11.90 21.92 -13.00
N LYS A 25 12.60 22.65 -13.88
CA LYS A 25 12.27 22.70 -15.33
C LYS A 25 12.35 21.33 -16.00
N GLU A 26 13.34 20.51 -15.64
CA GLU A 26 13.47 19.14 -16.15
C GLU A 26 12.35 18.25 -15.61
N VAL A 27 12.06 18.36 -14.30
CA VAL A 27 10.97 17.65 -13.65
C VAL A 27 9.63 17.97 -14.31
N ASP A 28 9.34 19.26 -14.53
CA ASP A 28 8.11 19.72 -15.17
C ASP A 28 7.97 19.19 -16.60
N ASN A 29 9.06 19.21 -17.37
CA ASN A 29 9.06 18.65 -18.73
C ASN A 29 8.74 17.15 -18.71
N VAL A 30 9.42 16.37 -17.87
CA VAL A 30 9.17 14.93 -17.74
C VAL A 30 7.74 14.65 -17.26
N LEU A 31 7.25 15.40 -16.28
CA LEU A 31 5.88 15.26 -15.77
C LEU A 31 4.84 15.60 -16.84
N ASN A 32 5.06 16.66 -17.61
CA ASN A 32 4.19 17.06 -18.72
C ASN A 32 4.16 15.98 -19.80
N GLU A 33 5.32 15.46 -20.22
CA GLU A 33 5.38 14.36 -21.19
C GLU A 33 4.66 13.10 -20.69
N LEU A 34 4.89 12.72 -19.43
CA LEU A 34 4.22 11.57 -18.82
C LEU A 34 2.71 11.78 -18.71
N TYR A 35 2.27 13.00 -18.39
CA TYR A 35 0.87 13.36 -18.34
C TYR A 35 0.22 13.26 -19.73
N GLN A 36 0.82 13.87 -20.75
CA GLN A 36 0.32 13.83 -22.12
C GLN A 36 0.26 12.39 -22.64
N LYS A 37 1.30 11.59 -22.41
CA LYS A 37 1.31 10.18 -22.77
C LYS A 37 0.17 9.41 -22.08
N LYS A 38 0.01 9.57 -20.76
CA LYS A 38 -1.09 8.91 -20.02
C LYS A 38 -2.47 9.37 -20.49
N LEU A 39 -2.61 10.64 -20.85
CA LEU A 39 -3.85 11.21 -21.39
C LEU A 39 -4.19 10.56 -22.74
N ILE A 40 -3.24 10.48 -23.67
CA ILE A 40 -3.40 9.80 -24.97
C ILE A 40 -3.77 8.33 -24.75
N GLU A 41 -3.03 7.60 -23.91
CA GLU A 41 -3.35 6.20 -23.60
C GLU A 41 -4.76 6.04 -23.03
N ARG A 42 -5.22 6.98 -22.19
CA ARG A 42 -6.59 6.97 -21.65
C ARG A 42 -7.63 7.19 -22.74
N LEU A 43 -7.41 8.16 -23.63
CA LEU A 43 -8.30 8.46 -24.75
C LEU A 43 -8.41 7.26 -25.71
N GLU A 44 -7.28 6.62 -26.04
CA GLU A 44 -7.27 5.40 -26.85
C GLU A 44 -8.01 4.24 -26.18
N ARG A 45 -7.84 4.04 -24.87
CA ARG A 45 -8.58 2.99 -24.13
C ARG A 45 -10.08 3.24 -24.17
N VAL A 46 -10.51 4.50 -24.02
CA VAL A 46 -11.94 4.87 -24.10
C VAL A 46 -12.50 4.65 -25.50
N SER A 47 -11.76 5.02 -26.56
CA SER A 47 -12.20 4.82 -27.95
C SER A 47 -12.27 3.33 -28.31
N LYS A 48 -11.28 2.53 -27.89
CA LYS A 48 -11.27 1.06 -28.07
C LYS A 48 -12.40 0.39 -27.30
N LYS A 49 -12.72 0.85 -26.07
CA LYS A 49 -13.83 0.31 -25.27
C LYS A 49 -15.19 0.61 -25.90
N HIS A 50 -15.38 1.81 -26.48
CA HIS A 50 -16.60 2.13 -27.25
C HIS A 50 -16.74 1.23 -28.48
N LYS A 51 -15.66 1.03 -29.26
CA LYS A 51 -15.66 0.12 -30.41
C LYS A 51 -15.90 -1.36 -30.03
N LYS A 52 -15.36 -1.83 -28.90
CA LYS A 52 -15.53 -3.21 -28.43
C LYS A 52 -16.93 -3.49 -27.86
N LYS A 53 -17.60 -2.49 -27.27
CA LYS A 53 -18.98 -2.59 -26.76
C LYS A 53 -20.00 -2.78 -27.90
N ILE A 54 -19.64 -2.41 -29.13
CA ILE A 54 -20.46 -2.57 -30.34
C ILE A 54 -20.31 -3.98 -30.96
N LYS A 55 -19.28 -4.78 -30.57
CA LYS A 55 -18.91 -6.01 -31.29
C LYS A 55 -19.00 -7.34 -30.53
N ASN A 56 -19.29 -7.39 -29.23
CA ASN A 56 -19.24 -8.66 -28.48
C ASN A 56 -20.58 -9.03 -27.80
N ASN A 57 -21.12 -10.18 -28.20
CA ASN A 57 -22.12 -10.96 -27.47
C ASN A 57 -21.45 -11.56 -26.22
N LYS A 58 -21.88 -11.17 -25.02
CA LYS A 58 -21.22 -11.43 -23.73
C LYS A 58 -21.13 -12.90 -23.29
N MET A 59 -21.73 -13.83 -24.02
CA MET A 59 -21.99 -15.19 -23.54
C MET A 59 -20.81 -16.17 -23.74
N ILE A 60 -19.85 -15.88 -24.62
CA ILE A 60 -18.73 -16.80 -24.95
C ILE A 60 -17.50 -16.59 -24.05
N ASP A 61 -17.31 -15.39 -23.48
CA ASP A 61 -16.12 -15.07 -22.66
C ASP A 61 -16.17 -15.67 -21.24
N GLU A 62 -17.35 -16.07 -20.73
CA GLU A 62 -17.52 -16.61 -19.38
C GLU A 62 -17.12 -18.09 -19.26
N ILE A 63 -17.23 -18.87 -20.34
CA ILE A 63 -16.90 -20.30 -20.38
C ILE A 63 -15.38 -20.54 -20.38
N HIS A 64 -14.59 -19.57 -20.86
CA HIS A 64 -13.11 -19.68 -20.95
C HIS A 64 -12.34 -19.36 -19.65
N ASN A 65 -13.02 -19.01 -18.55
CA ASN A 65 -12.35 -18.59 -17.31
C ASN A 65 -12.07 -19.73 -16.31
N PHE A 66 -12.26 -21.00 -16.70
CA PHE A 66 -11.82 -22.13 -15.88
C PHE A 66 -10.29 -22.23 -15.88
N ASP A 67 -9.66 -21.80 -14.79
CA ASP A 67 -8.19 -21.80 -14.64
C ASP A 67 -7.68 -23.21 -14.31
N PHE A 68 -7.56 -24.04 -15.35
CA PHE A 68 -7.08 -25.43 -15.25
C PHE A 68 -5.71 -25.54 -14.56
N LYS A 69 -4.87 -24.50 -14.63
CA LYS A 69 -3.56 -24.46 -13.94
C LYS A 69 -3.72 -24.38 -12.43
N LYS A 70 -4.69 -23.62 -11.91
CA LYS A 70 -4.96 -23.57 -10.46
C LYS A 70 -5.49 -24.89 -9.93
N MET A 71 -6.35 -25.54 -10.71
CA MET A 71 -6.88 -26.87 -10.39
C MET A 71 -5.76 -27.91 -10.34
N LEU A 72 -4.96 -28.05 -11.41
CA LEU A 72 -3.85 -29.01 -11.47
C LEU A 72 -2.78 -28.77 -10.40
N LYS A 73 -2.53 -27.50 -10.04
CA LYS A 73 -1.56 -27.16 -8.98
C LYS A 73 -2.12 -27.32 -7.58
N LEU A 74 -3.36 -27.78 -7.42
CA LEU A 74 -4.07 -27.90 -6.15
C LEU A 74 -3.93 -26.62 -5.29
N TYR A 75 -3.98 -25.46 -5.95
CA TYR A 75 -3.58 -24.19 -5.34
C TYR A 75 -4.35 -23.92 -4.04
N ASN A 76 -5.66 -24.12 -4.07
CA ASN A 76 -6.53 -23.91 -2.92
C ASN A 76 -6.18 -24.85 -1.75
N ILE A 77 -5.85 -26.12 -2.04
CA ILE A 77 -5.46 -27.12 -1.02
C ILE A 77 -4.09 -26.79 -0.44
N ARG A 78 -3.12 -26.42 -1.29
CA ARG A 78 -1.78 -26.03 -0.83
C ARG A 78 -1.79 -24.74 0.00
N THR A 79 -2.68 -23.81 -0.32
CA THR A 79 -2.93 -22.61 0.49
C THR A 79 -3.60 -22.97 1.82
N LEU A 80 -4.61 -23.84 1.81
CA LEU A 80 -5.29 -24.31 3.02
C LEU A 80 -4.34 -25.04 3.97
N LEU A 81 -3.48 -25.92 3.43
CA LEU A 81 -2.49 -26.69 4.19
C LEU A 81 -1.25 -25.86 4.60
N GLY A 82 -1.20 -24.56 4.29
CA GLY A 82 -0.06 -23.70 4.62
C GLY A 82 1.25 -24.03 3.87
N ILE A 83 1.19 -24.90 2.85
CA ILE A 83 2.34 -25.33 2.05
C ILE A 83 2.87 -24.16 1.19
N ILE A 84 2.00 -23.22 0.85
CA ILE A 84 2.38 -21.96 0.21
C ILE A 84 2.63 -20.92 1.30
N ASN A 85 3.90 -20.72 1.66
CA ASN A 85 4.30 -19.58 2.49
C ASN A 85 4.03 -18.28 1.72
N MET A 86 3.01 -17.54 2.15
CA MET A 86 2.70 -16.18 1.66
C MET A 86 3.49 -15.09 2.41
N ASP A 87 4.47 -15.48 3.23
CA ASP A 87 5.35 -14.53 3.92
C ASP A 87 6.34 -13.89 2.92
N HIS A 88 6.74 -12.66 3.23
CA HIS A 88 7.82 -12.01 2.54
C HIS A 88 9.16 -12.69 2.85
N PRO A 89 10.09 -12.75 1.89
CA PRO A 89 11.42 -13.29 2.13
C PRO A 89 12.15 -12.51 3.24
N PRO A 90 12.97 -13.17 4.09
CA PRO A 90 13.62 -12.55 5.25
C PRO A 90 14.41 -11.27 4.96
N TYR A 91 15.02 -11.16 3.77
CA TYR A 91 15.78 -9.97 3.38
C TYR A 91 14.91 -8.71 3.30
N LEU A 92 13.60 -8.82 3.02
CA LEU A 92 12.71 -7.66 2.98
C LEU A 92 12.48 -7.10 4.38
N TYR A 93 12.33 -7.94 5.40
CA TYR A 93 12.24 -7.49 6.79
C TYR A 93 13.52 -6.82 7.26
N LYS A 94 14.68 -7.41 6.94
CA LYS A 94 15.98 -6.81 7.25
C LYS A 94 16.14 -5.44 6.56
N LYS A 95 15.72 -5.34 5.30
CA LYS A 95 15.75 -4.07 4.54
C LYS A 95 14.79 -3.04 5.11
N PHE A 96 13.57 -3.44 5.47
CA PHE A 96 12.58 -2.57 6.12
C PHE A 96 13.09 -2.05 7.46
N LYS A 97 13.57 -2.92 8.36
CA LYS A 97 14.13 -2.53 9.67
C LYS A 97 15.26 -1.53 9.49
N LYS A 98 16.16 -1.76 8.51
CA LYS A 98 17.22 -0.79 8.18
C LYS A 98 16.65 0.56 7.78
N ILE A 99 15.70 0.62 6.83
CA ILE A 99 15.12 1.89 6.36
C ILE A 99 14.43 2.64 7.50
N VAL A 100 13.64 1.96 8.32
CA VAL A 100 12.93 2.57 9.45
C VAL A 100 13.90 3.09 10.50
N LYS A 101 15.00 2.36 10.76
CA LYS A 101 16.05 2.84 11.66
C LYS A 101 16.71 4.11 11.12
N GLU A 102 17.08 4.15 9.84
CA GLU A 102 17.67 5.36 9.25
C GLU A 102 16.70 6.56 9.32
N ALA A 103 15.40 6.33 9.12
CA ALA A 103 14.39 7.37 9.29
C ALA A 103 14.31 7.86 10.75
N LYS A 104 14.37 6.95 11.73
CA LYS A 104 14.40 7.31 13.16
C LYS A 104 15.64 8.15 13.49
N ASP A 105 16.82 7.66 13.12
CA ASP A 105 18.09 8.35 13.39
C ASP A 105 18.10 9.75 12.74
N PHE A 106 17.54 9.87 11.52
CA PHE A 106 17.38 11.15 10.83
C PHE A 106 16.43 12.09 11.57
N SER A 107 15.26 11.62 12.00
CA SER A 107 14.32 12.42 12.80
C SER A 107 14.98 12.92 14.08
N GLU A 108 15.66 12.04 14.83
CA GLU A 108 16.32 12.39 16.09
C GLU A 108 17.44 13.41 15.90
N THR A 109 18.22 13.31 14.81
CA THR A 109 19.25 14.30 14.44
C THR A 109 18.64 15.67 14.15
N ASN A 110 17.37 15.73 13.75
CA ASN A 110 16.62 16.96 13.49
C ASN A 110 15.69 17.34 14.66
N ASN A 111 16.02 16.91 15.89
CA ASN A 111 15.25 17.16 17.12
C ASN A 111 13.75 16.84 16.96
N SER A 112 13.43 15.82 16.16
CA SER A 112 12.08 15.40 15.83
C SER A 112 11.87 13.96 16.26
N GLU A 113 10.64 13.63 16.64
CA GLU A 113 10.28 12.28 16.99
C GLU A 113 9.63 11.55 15.82
N LEU A 114 10.02 10.29 15.62
CA LEU A 114 9.37 9.40 14.67
C LEU A 114 8.28 8.57 15.36
N VAL A 115 7.05 8.67 14.88
CA VAL A 115 5.91 7.84 15.30
C VAL A 115 5.41 7.03 14.11
N PHE A 116 5.17 5.73 14.31
CA PHE A 116 4.70 4.83 13.27
C PHE A 116 3.19 4.58 13.39
N VAL A 117 2.42 4.97 12.37
CA VAL A 117 0.97 4.77 12.34
C VAL A 117 0.62 3.61 11.41
N TYR A 118 0.09 2.52 11.96
CA TYR A 118 -0.39 1.38 11.19
C TYR A 118 -1.86 1.56 10.78
N LEU A 119 -2.13 1.60 9.48
CA LEU A 119 -3.48 1.73 8.92
C LEU A 119 -3.99 0.40 8.32
N PRO A 120 -5.14 -0.14 8.76
CA PRO A 120 -5.70 -1.36 8.19
C PRO A 120 -6.24 -1.14 6.77
N ARG A 121 -6.08 -2.14 5.91
CA ARG A 121 -6.70 -2.16 4.58
C ARG A 121 -8.09 -2.79 4.64
N TYR A 122 -8.98 -2.37 3.76
CA TYR A 122 -10.35 -2.92 3.62
C TYR A 122 -10.48 -4.44 3.73
N TYR A 123 -9.62 -5.20 3.03
CA TYR A 123 -9.69 -6.67 3.04
C TYR A 123 -9.40 -7.28 4.40
N LYS A 124 -8.58 -6.61 5.21
CA LYS A 124 -8.29 -7.03 6.57
C LYS A 124 -9.50 -6.85 7.48
N THR A 125 -10.26 -5.78 7.24
CA THR A 125 -11.51 -5.48 7.92
C THR A 125 -12.62 -6.48 7.58
N MET A 126 -12.68 -6.98 6.34
CA MET A 126 -13.70 -7.96 5.92
C MET A 126 -13.49 -9.37 6.47
N ALA A 127 -12.26 -9.85 6.48
CA ALA A 127 -12.04 -11.29 6.49
C ALA A 127 -11.62 -11.83 7.87
N HIS A 128 -11.20 -10.98 8.81
CA HIS A 128 -10.39 -11.39 9.99
C HIS A 128 -9.24 -12.35 9.64
N VAL A 129 -8.92 -12.48 8.35
CA VAL A 129 -7.88 -13.35 7.84
C VAL A 129 -6.59 -12.70 8.29
N ASN A 130 -5.81 -13.46 9.05
CA ASN A 130 -4.47 -13.12 9.44
C ASN A 130 -3.64 -12.98 8.16
N ILE A 131 -3.69 -11.80 7.55
CA ILE A 131 -2.73 -11.41 6.53
C ILE A 131 -1.45 -11.26 7.32
N TYR A 132 -0.68 -12.33 7.29
CA TYR A 132 0.62 -12.47 7.91
C TYR A 132 1.38 -11.15 7.72
N ASN A 133 2.06 -10.74 8.80
CA ASN A 133 3.08 -9.68 8.86
C ASN A 133 2.70 -8.39 9.57
N LYS A 134 1.44 -8.12 9.98
CA LYS A 134 1.18 -6.93 10.84
C LYS A 134 2.02 -7.00 12.12
N GLU A 135 1.81 -8.03 12.94
CA GLU A 135 2.48 -8.15 14.24
C GLU A 135 4.00 -8.18 14.05
N LYS A 136 4.48 -8.86 13.01
CA LYS A 136 5.90 -8.88 12.65
C LYS A 136 6.44 -7.47 12.34
N ILE A 137 5.70 -6.66 11.58
CA ILE A 137 6.09 -5.28 11.26
C ILE A 137 6.00 -4.38 12.50
N ILE A 138 4.93 -4.49 13.30
CA ILE A 138 4.78 -3.72 14.55
C ILE A 138 5.93 -4.05 15.50
N ASN A 139 6.19 -5.32 15.78
CA ASN A 139 7.29 -5.74 16.64
C ASN A 139 8.65 -5.26 16.11
N LEU A 140 8.89 -5.33 14.80
CA LEU A 140 10.14 -4.81 14.21
C LEU A 140 10.33 -3.30 14.41
N VAL A 141 9.24 -2.54 14.48
CA VAL A 141 9.24 -1.09 14.72
C VAL A 141 9.39 -0.80 16.21
N GLU A 142 8.66 -1.52 17.06
CA GLU A 142 8.77 -1.40 18.52
C GLU A 142 10.16 -1.81 19.03
N ASP A 143 10.79 -2.82 18.44
CA ASP A 143 12.20 -3.21 18.66
C ASP A 143 13.20 -2.07 18.43
N LEU A 144 12.82 -1.07 17.62
CA LEU A 144 13.63 0.12 17.35
C LEU A 144 13.32 1.26 18.34
N ASN A 145 12.53 0.99 19.39
CA ASN A 145 11.99 1.97 20.33
C ASN A 145 11.20 3.09 19.64
N ILE A 146 10.49 2.76 18.57
CA ILE A 146 9.60 3.69 17.87
C ILE A 146 8.18 3.46 18.38
N ARG A 147 7.50 4.55 18.76
CA ARG A 147 6.12 4.45 19.23
C ARG A 147 5.18 4.10 18.07
N VAL A 148 4.25 3.18 18.32
CA VAL A 148 3.31 2.68 17.33
C VAL A 148 1.87 3.06 17.68
N ILE A 149 1.15 3.62 16.70
CA ILE A 149 -0.30 3.82 16.75
C ILE A 149 -0.97 2.77 15.87
N ASP A 150 -1.59 1.77 16.48
CA ASP A 150 -2.28 0.68 15.79
C ASP A 150 -3.77 0.99 15.59
N ILE A 151 -4.09 1.66 14.48
CA ILE A 151 -5.47 2.08 14.16
C ILE A 151 -6.42 0.90 13.95
N ASP A 152 -5.89 -0.24 13.53
CA ASP A 152 -6.69 -1.47 13.42
C ASP A 152 -7.22 -1.91 14.77
N LYS A 153 -6.39 -1.86 15.82
CA LYS A 153 -6.79 -2.18 17.20
C LYS A 153 -7.60 -1.06 17.85
N LEU A 154 -7.27 0.20 17.59
CA LEU A 154 -7.89 1.35 18.25
C LEU A 154 -9.27 1.69 17.67
N VAL A 155 -9.43 1.62 16.34
CA VAL A 155 -10.67 2.03 15.65
C VAL A 155 -11.41 0.81 15.10
N PHE A 156 -10.81 0.10 14.15
CA PHE A 156 -11.56 -0.84 13.31
C PHE A 156 -12.04 -2.08 14.07
N LYS A 157 -11.22 -2.69 14.93
CA LYS A 157 -11.63 -3.87 15.72
C LYS A 157 -12.66 -3.55 16.81
N LYS A 158 -12.75 -2.28 17.23
CA LYS A 158 -13.70 -1.83 18.25
C LYS A 158 -15.01 -1.29 17.66
N HIS A 159 -15.03 -0.99 16.36
CA HIS A 159 -16.21 -0.50 15.67
C HIS A 159 -17.23 -1.63 15.48
N SER A 160 -18.51 -1.38 15.77
CA SER A 160 -19.57 -2.38 15.61
C SER A 160 -19.78 -2.79 14.15
N ASP A 161 -19.59 -1.86 13.24
CA ASP A 161 -19.62 -2.10 11.79
C ASP A 161 -18.39 -1.52 11.10
N PRO A 162 -17.23 -2.20 11.12
CA PRO A 162 -15.98 -1.64 10.60
C PRO A 162 -16.00 -1.36 9.09
N LEU A 163 -16.91 -1.99 8.33
CA LEU A 163 -17.04 -1.78 6.89
C LEU A 163 -17.78 -0.49 6.54
N SER A 164 -18.60 0.05 7.46
CA SER A 164 -19.21 1.38 7.30
C SER A 164 -18.16 2.50 7.18
N LEU A 165 -16.97 2.29 7.73
CA LEU A 165 -15.84 3.21 7.65
C LEU A 165 -15.18 3.25 6.27
N PHE A 166 -15.75 2.56 5.28
CA PHE A 166 -15.36 2.61 3.88
C PHE A 166 -16.56 3.02 3.01
N PRO A 167 -16.41 3.97 2.06
CA PRO A 167 -17.52 4.43 1.24
C PRO A 167 -18.19 3.28 0.50
N PHE A 168 -19.52 3.18 0.61
CA PHE A 168 -20.32 2.11 0.02
C PHE A 168 -19.88 0.69 0.40
N ARG A 169 -19.16 0.54 1.54
CA ARG A 169 -18.51 -0.71 1.94
C ARG A 169 -17.62 -1.26 0.82
N ARG A 170 -16.87 -0.38 0.13
CA ARG A 170 -15.98 -0.76 -0.97
C ARG A 170 -14.52 -0.57 -0.57
N LYS A 171 -13.67 -1.42 -1.15
CA LYS A 171 -12.22 -1.30 -1.00
C LYS A 171 -11.70 0.08 -1.40
N ASN A 172 -10.56 0.43 -0.81
CA ASN A 172 -9.71 1.63 -1.02
C ASN A 172 -9.62 2.48 0.26
N HIS A 173 -10.02 3.75 0.17
CA HIS A 173 -9.88 4.76 1.21
C HIS A 173 -11.02 4.68 2.23
N TYR A 174 -10.80 5.28 3.41
CA TYR A 174 -11.82 5.41 4.44
C TYR A 174 -12.88 6.44 4.04
N SER A 175 -14.06 6.35 4.66
CA SER A 175 -15.09 7.37 4.59
C SER A 175 -14.68 8.61 5.38
N SER A 176 -15.44 9.70 5.27
CA SER A 176 -15.23 10.89 6.10
C SER A 176 -15.26 10.54 7.59
N GLU A 177 -16.23 9.72 8.01
CA GLU A 177 -16.33 9.19 9.38
C GLU A 177 -15.13 8.32 9.75
N GLY A 178 -14.70 7.42 8.86
CA GLY A 178 -13.51 6.60 9.08
C GLY A 178 -12.27 7.45 9.33
N TYR A 179 -12.03 8.47 8.48
CA TYR A 179 -10.91 9.40 8.70
C TYR A 179 -11.06 10.22 9.98
N ALA A 180 -12.28 10.65 10.35
CA ALA A 180 -12.52 11.39 11.58
C ALA A 180 -12.17 10.57 12.83
N LEU A 181 -12.55 9.29 12.87
CA LEU A 181 -12.20 8.37 13.97
C LEU A 181 -10.70 8.11 14.04
N VAL A 182 -10.05 7.88 12.89
CA VAL A 182 -8.59 7.70 12.83
C VAL A 182 -7.86 8.94 13.32
N ALA A 183 -8.25 10.13 12.84
CA ALA A 183 -7.66 11.39 13.26
C ALA A 183 -7.84 11.61 14.77
N LYS A 184 -9.03 11.32 15.32
CA LYS A 184 -9.31 11.42 16.75
C LYS A 184 -8.34 10.58 17.59
N GLU A 185 -8.12 9.32 17.24
CA GLU A 185 -7.19 8.45 17.99
C GLU A 185 -5.73 8.90 17.85
N ILE A 186 -5.32 9.39 16.68
CA ILE A 186 -3.98 9.97 16.48
C ILE A 186 -3.82 11.24 17.33
N SER A 187 -4.79 12.15 17.32
CA SER A 187 -4.75 13.37 18.13
C SER A 187 -4.68 13.05 19.63
N LYS A 188 -5.46 12.08 20.10
CA LYS A 188 -5.43 11.62 21.50
C LYS A 188 -4.03 11.18 21.91
N PHE A 189 -3.36 10.39 21.08
CA PHE A 189 -1.99 9.94 21.32
C PHE A 189 -0.98 11.09 21.51
N PHE A 190 -1.19 12.24 20.86
CA PHE A 190 -0.32 13.41 21.02
C PHE A 190 -0.72 14.34 22.17
N LEU A 191 -1.98 14.31 22.62
CA LEU A 191 -2.49 15.17 23.69
C LEU A 191 -2.35 14.57 25.09
N GLU A 192 -2.21 13.25 25.21
CA GLU A 192 -2.09 12.52 26.48
C GLU A 192 -0.61 12.30 26.91
N GLN A 193 0.32 13.09 26.38
CA GLN A 193 1.75 13.03 26.71
C GLN A 193 2.15 14.04 27.76
#